data_AF-A0A1I0U007-F1
#
_entry.id   AF-A0A1I0U007-F1
#
_cell.length_a   1.000
_cell.length_b   1.000
_cell.length_c   1.000
_cell.angle_alpha   90.00
_cell.angle_beta   90.00
_cell.angle_gamma   90.00
#
_symmetry.space_group_name_H-M   'P 1'
#
loop_
_entity.id
_entity.type
_entity.pdbx_description
1 polymer ?
#
loop_
_entity_poly.entity_id
_entity_poly.type
_entity_poly.pdbx_seq_one_letter_code
_entity_poly.pdbx_strand_id
1 'polypeptide(L)'
;MKFRFSLLLFFTLNVPAFAQKSLFNGKNLDGWHIDVPAMDSKPDTINPFIVRNGMLVSLGTPGGHLITDKIYKNYQLTVKYRFAGRPGNCGILVHASTPRILYGMFPKSMEVQMQHKDAGDFWCIEEDITVPDMVNRRGPKENWGINGDKLRRIKNLTDDSEKPAGEWNTMIIQCLNNEIKVWVNGILVNHGTNCTASSGQIALQAEGSEVEFKQLDLNPIKALSR
;
A
#
# COMPACT_ATOMS: atom_id res chain seq x y z
N MET A 1 35.25 50.96 -33.57
CA MET A 1 34.03 50.23 -33.19
C MET A 1 34.45 48.96 -32.45
N LYS A 2 34.34 48.92 -31.10
CA LYS A 2 34.74 47.75 -30.29
C LYS A 2 33.48 46.98 -29.87
N PHE A 3 33.24 45.82 -30.46
CA PHE A 3 32.16 44.93 -30.07
C PHE A 3 32.51 44.23 -28.75
N ARG A 4 31.70 44.46 -27.71
CA ARG A 4 31.76 43.69 -26.46
C ARG A 4 30.86 42.47 -26.60
N PHE A 5 31.43 41.28 -26.62
CA PHE A 5 30.70 40.03 -26.46
C PHE A 5 30.43 39.82 -24.96
N SER A 6 29.17 39.94 -24.55
CA SER A 6 28.74 39.49 -23.22
C SER A 6 28.51 37.98 -23.26
N LEU A 7 29.37 37.24 -22.56
CA LEU A 7 29.21 35.82 -22.34
C LEU A 7 28.10 35.61 -21.29
N LEU A 8 26.92 35.17 -21.73
CA LEU A 8 25.87 34.70 -20.81
C LEU A 8 26.24 33.33 -20.27
N LEU A 9 26.62 33.28 -18.98
CA LEU A 9 26.77 32.03 -18.25
C LEU A 9 25.38 31.49 -17.89
N PHE A 10 24.95 30.41 -18.55
CA PHE A 10 23.78 29.65 -18.12
C PHE A 10 24.17 28.78 -16.91
N PHE A 11 23.75 29.20 -15.71
CA PHE A 11 23.77 28.34 -14.54
C PHE A 11 22.64 27.32 -14.65
N THR A 12 22.99 26.07 -14.93
CA THR A 12 22.07 24.94 -14.80
C THR A 12 21.85 24.66 -13.31
N LEU A 13 20.67 25.00 -12.81
CA LEU A 13 20.22 24.58 -11.48
C LEU A 13 20.04 23.06 -11.51
N ASN A 14 21.03 22.32 -10.98
CA ASN A 14 20.87 20.92 -10.65
C ASN A 14 19.88 20.82 -9.48
N VAL A 15 18.60 20.63 -9.80
CA VAL A 15 17.63 20.19 -8.81
C VAL A 15 18.03 18.77 -8.42
N PRO A 16 18.34 18.48 -7.15
CA PRO A 16 18.63 17.11 -6.75
C PRO A 16 17.39 16.27 -7.01
N ALA A 17 17.49 15.36 -7.98
CA ALA A 17 16.52 14.31 -8.16
C ALA A 17 16.55 13.44 -6.89
N PHE A 18 15.45 13.43 -6.14
CA PHE A 18 15.32 12.48 -5.03
C PHE A 18 15.41 11.07 -5.62
N ALA A 19 16.42 10.31 -5.19
CA ALA A 19 16.59 8.93 -5.64
C ALA A 19 15.38 8.10 -5.19
N GLN A 20 14.72 7.46 -6.14
CA GLN A 20 13.65 6.51 -5.90
C GLN A 20 14.16 5.39 -4.98
N LYS A 21 13.49 5.19 -3.84
CA LYS A 21 13.89 4.19 -2.85
C LYS A 21 13.03 2.96 -2.99
N SER A 22 13.61 1.85 -3.46
CA SER A 22 12.92 0.56 -3.35
C SER A 22 12.88 0.10 -1.89
N LEU A 23 11.71 -0.32 -1.42
CA LEU A 23 11.52 -0.89 -0.09
C LEU A 23 11.98 -2.36 -0.03
N PHE A 24 12.14 -3.01 -1.18
CA PHE A 24 12.65 -4.38 -1.27
C PHE A 24 13.95 -4.41 -2.08
N ASN A 25 14.96 -5.08 -1.56
CA ASN A 25 16.31 -5.04 -2.14
C ASN A 25 16.56 -6.14 -3.21
N GLY A 26 15.55 -6.97 -3.51
CA GLY A 26 15.65 -8.05 -4.49
C GLY A 26 16.35 -9.31 -3.99
N LYS A 27 16.81 -9.36 -2.73
CA LYS A 27 17.66 -10.44 -2.21
C LYS A 27 17.12 -11.07 -0.94
N ASN A 28 16.67 -10.26 0.02
CA ASN A 28 16.19 -10.71 1.32
C ASN A 28 15.17 -9.70 1.89
N LEU A 29 14.72 -9.94 3.12
CA LEU A 29 13.72 -9.11 3.79
C LEU A 29 14.34 -8.05 4.71
N ASP A 30 15.59 -7.65 4.49
CA ASP A 30 16.23 -6.61 5.31
C ASP A 30 15.42 -5.30 5.26
N GLY A 31 15.17 -4.71 6.43
CA GLY A 31 14.30 -3.53 6.59
C GLY A 31 12.83 -3.87 6.83
N TRP A 32 12.52 -5.16 7.01
CA TRP A 32 11.20 -5.68 7.35
C TRP A 32 11.27 -6.67 8.51
N HIS A 33 10.18 -6.80 9.24
CA HIS A 33 9.93 -7.88 10.19
C HIS A 33 8.57 -8.53 9.90
N ILE A 34 8.43 -9.76 10.37
CA ILE A 34 7.24 -10.58 10.12
C ILE A 34 6.38 -10.58 11.38
N ASP A 35 5.07 -10.42 11.18
CA ASP A 35 4.07 -10.57 12.22
C ASP A 35 3.00 -11.57 11.77
N VAL A 36 3.18 -12.83 12.18
CA VAL A 36 2.34 -13.97 11.78
C VAL A 36 1.89 -14.72 13.04
N PRO A 37 0.63 -14.58 13.48
CA PRO A 37 0.16 -15.15 14.74
C PRO A 37 0.35 -16.66 14.88
N ALA A 38 0.30 -17.40 13.77
CA ALA A 38 0.51 -18.85 13.78
C ALA A 38 1.93 -19.25 14.25
N MET A 39 2.93 -18.40 14.01
CA MET A 39 4.33 -18.69 14.36
C MET A 39 4.59 -18.60 15.88
N ASP A 40 3.78 -17.85 16.63
CA ASP A 40 3.92 -17.72 18.09
C ASP A 40 3.72 -19.05 18.84
N SER A 41 2.78 -19.86 18.36
CA SER A 41 2.40 -21.13 19.00
C SER A 41 2.99 -22.35 18.31
N LYS A 42 3.49 -22.20 17.08
CA LYS A 42 4.03 -23.28 16.24
C LYS A 42 5.34 -22.81 15.59
N PRO A 43 6.49 -23.00 16.25
CA PRO A 43 7.78 -22.51 15.77
C PRO A 43 8.19 -23.02 14.37
N ASP A 44 7.74 -24.22 13.99
CA ASP A 44 8.01 -24.83 12.68
C ASP A 44 7.10 -24.30 11.55
N THR A 45 6.24 -23.33 11.84
CA THR A 45 5.37 -22.71 10.84
C THR A 45 6.21 -22.01 9.78
N ILE A 46 5.88 -22.27 8.52
CA ILE A 46 6.53 -21.61 7.39
C ILE A 46 6.34 -20.09 7.46
N ASN A 47 7.36 -19.35 7.08
CA ASN A 47 7.24 -17.92 6.83
C ASN A 47 6.46 -17.73 5.51
N PRO A 48 5.28 -17.06 5.50
CA PRO A 48 4.51 -16.82 4.29
C PRO A 48 5.14 -15.76 3.38
N PHE A 49 6.24 -15.11 3.78
CA PHE A 49 6.93 -14.11 2.96
C PHE A 49 8.31 -14.62 2.55
N ILE A 50 8.51 -14.82 1.25
CA ILE A 50 9.76 -15.36 0.71
C ILE A 50 10.32 -14.46 -0.39
N VAL A 51 11.60 -14.70 -0.72
CA VAL A 51 12.21 -14.16 -1.94
C VAL A 51 12.30 -15.27 -2.97
N ARG A 52 11.71 -15.05 -4.15
CA ARG A 52 11.72 -16.00 -5.26
C ARG A 52 11.99 -15.26 -6.56
N ASN A 53 13.03 -15.66 -7.30
CA ASN A 53 13.43 -15.04 -8.56
C ASN A 53 13.64 -13.51 -8.47
N GLY A 54 14.23 -13.05 -7.36
CA GLY A 54 14.45 -11.62 -7.11
C GLY A 54 13.20 -10.81 -6.81
N MET A 55 12.05 -11.46 -6.60
CA MET A 55 10.79 -10.85 -6.22
C MET A 55 10.44 -11.20 -4.77
N LEU A 56 9.74 -10.28 -4.12
CA LEU A 56 9.09 -10.56 -2.85
C LEU A 56 7.78 -11.29 -3.14
N VAL A 57 7.52 -12.38 -2.43
CA VAL A 57 6.32 -13.20 -2.62
C VAL A 57 5.62 -13.39 -1.28
N SER A 58 4.34 -13.05 -1.25
CA SER A 58 3.43 -13.46 -0.18
C SER A 58 2.78 -14.78 -0.61
N LEU A 59 2.92 -15.84 0.18
CA LEU A 59 2.32 -17.15 -0.05
C LEU A 59 0.85 -17.21 0.34
N GLY A 60 0.35 -16.17 1.03
CA GLY A 60 -1.03 -16.06 1.50
C GLY A 60 -1.34 -16.88 2.76
N THR A 61 -0.58 -17.95 3.07
CA THR A 61 -0.80 -18.78 4.24
C THR A 61 0.53 -19.20 4.90
N PRO A 62 0.63 -19.20 6.24
CA PRO A 62 -0.35 -18.70 7.21
C PRO A 62 -0.65 -17.20 7.09
N GLY A 63 -1.77 -16.75 7.65
CA GLY A 63 -2.16 -15.35 7.62
C GLY A 63 -1.26 -14.47 8.51
N GLY A 64 -0.97 -13.26 8.05
CA GLY A 64 -0.14 -12.30 8.78
C GLY A 64 0.40 -11.18 7.88
N HIS A 65 1.43 -10.49 8.37
CA HIS A 65 1.93 -9.28 7.75
C HIS A 65 3.47 -9.26 7.70
N LEU A 66 4.01 -8.72 6.61
CA LEU A 66 5.40 -8.29 6.53
C LEU A 66 5.43 -6.78 6.65
N ILE A 67 6.05 -6.26 7.70
CA ILE A 67 5.94 -4.86 8.12
C ILE A 67 7.30 -4.19 7.99
N THR A 68 7.36 -3.01 7.39
CA THR A 68 8.61 -2.23 7.31
C THR A 68 9.10 -1.84 8.70
N ASP A 69 10.39 -1.90 8.97
CA ASP A 69 10.97 -1.42 10.24
C ASP A 69 10.83 0.10 10.43
N LYS A 70 10.74 0.84 9.32
CA LYS A 70 10.67 2.30 9.31
C LYS A 70 9.24 2.80 9.23
N ILE A 71 9.00 3.94 9.85
CA ILE A 71 7.78 4.74 9.72
C ILE A 71 7.93 5.71 8.54
N TYR A 72 6.88 5.85 7.75
CA TYR A 72 6.81 6.75 6.59
C TYR A 72 5.64 7.71 6.69
N LYS A 73 5.79 8.87 6.06
CA LYS A 73 4.74 9.88 5.83
C LYS A 73 5.02 10.60 4.52
N ASN A 74 4.00 11.23 3.93
CA ASN A 74 4.14 12.10 2.75
C ASN A 74 4.92 11.41 1.61
N TYR A 75 4.38 10.31 1.11
CA TYR A 75 5.03 9.49 0.09
C TYR A 75 4.06 9.03 -0.99
N GLN A 76 4.62 8.72 -2.16
CA GLN A 76 4.02 7.85 -3.16
C GLN A 76 4.68 6.49 -3.08
N LEU A 77 3.88 5.44 -2.93
CA LEU A 77 4.27 4.06 -3.08
C LEU A 77 3.79 3.55 -4.44
N THR A 78 4.71 3.04 -5.25
CA THR A 78 4.41 2.36 -6.50
C THR A 78 4.64 0.86 -6.31
N VAL A 79 3.55 0.11 -6.42
CA VAL A 79 3.50 -1.34 -6.27
C VAL A 79 3.24 -1.96 -7.62
N LYS A 80 4.07 -2.91 -8.04
CA LYS A 80 3.72 -3.79 -9.18
C LYS A 80 3.58 -5.21 -8.69
N TYR A 81 2.37 -5.74 -8.81
CA TYR A 81 1.99 -7.03 -8.26
C TYR A 81 1.24 -7.90 -9.28
N ARG A 82 1.17 -9.20 -9.01
CA ARG A 82 0.24 -10.12 -9.66
C ARG A 82 -0.14 -11.25 -8.72
N PHE A 83 -1.31 -11.83 -8.92
CA PHE A 83 -1.62 -13.16 -8.40
C PHE A 83 -0.95 -14.19 -9.30
N ALA A 84 0.02 -14.94 -8.77
CA ALA A 84 0.79 -15.92 -9.56
C ALA A 84 0.01 -17.21 -9.82
N GLY A 85 -1.02 -17.47 -9.02
CA GLY A 85 -1.93 -18.61 -9.18
C GLY A 85 -3.40 -18.16 -9.18
N ARG A 86 -4.24 -18.89 -8.45
CA ARG A 86 -5.65 -18.51 -8.27
C ARG A 86 -5.70 -17.12 -7.60
N PRO A 87 -6.36 -16.12 -8.21
CA PRO A 87 -6.48 -14.81 -7.60
C PRO A 87 -7.38 -14.88 -6.36
N GLY A 88 -7.08 -14.02 -5.38
CA GLY A 88 -7.81 -13.96 -4.12
C GLY A 88 -7.43 -12.70 -3.36
N ASN A 89 -7.00 -12.83 -2.11
CA ASN A 89 -6.82 -11.69 -1.20
C ASN A 89 -5.35 -11.41 -0.87
N CYS A 90 -5.06 -10.12 -0.69
CA CYS A 90 -3.82 -9.51 -0.20
C CYS A 90 -4.11 -8.02 0.04
N GLY A 91 -3.16 -7.25 0.54
CA GLY A 91 -3.36 -5.83 0.79
C GLY A 91 -2.07 -5.10 1.09
N ILE A 92 -2.10 -3.78 0.85
CA ILE A 92 -1.10 -2.84 1.34
C ILE A 92 -1.71 -2.06 2.51
N LEU A 93 -1.21 -2.28 3.71
CA LEU A 93 -1.64 -1.55 4.89
C LEU A 93 -0.72 -0.34 5.05
N VAL A 94 -1.29 0.85 4.88
CA VAL A 94 -0.60 2.13 5.10
C VAL A 94 -0.90 2.65 6.49
N HIS A 95 0.06 3.40 7.04
CA HIS A 95 -0.03 3.93 8.40
C HIS A 95 -0.19 2.84 9.47
N ALA A 96 0.41 1.65 9.24
CA ALA A 96 0.42 0.57 10.19
C ALA A 96 1.13 0.98 11.50
N SER A 97 0.54 0.62 12.64
CA SER A 97 1.07 0.93 13.96
C SER A 97 0.93 -0.25 14.93
N THR A 98 -0.09 -0.26 15.79
CA THR A 98 -0.27 -1.30 16.82
C THR A 98 -0.55 -2.66 16.17
N PRO A 99 0.34 -3.65 16.29
CA PRO A 99 0.15 -4.96 15.67
C PRO A 99 -1.03 -5.71 16.30
N ARG A 100 -1.68 -6.56 15.49
CA ARG A 100 -2.71 -7.53 15.92
C ARG A 100 -3.91 -6.95 16.66
N ILE A 101 -4.17 -5.65 16.58
CA ILE A 101 -5.24 -5.00 17.33
C ILE A 101 -6.63 -5.51 16.92
N LEU A 102 -6.81 -5.86 15.64
CA LEU A 102 -8.07 -6.39 15.13
C LEU A 102 -7.95 -7.91 14.92
N TYR A 103 -8.83 -8.64 15.60
CA TYR A 103 -8.93 -10.11 15.60
C TYR A 103 -7.64 -10.86 15.97
N GLY A 104 -6.67 -10.19 16.61
CA GLY A 104 -5.38 -10.79 16.91
C GLY A 104 -4.47 -10.98 15.69
N MET A 105 -4.79 -10.39 14.53
CA MET A 105 -4.02 -10.58 13.29
C MET A 105 -3.68 -9.27 12.56
N PHE A 106 -4.63 -8.33 12.45
CA PHE A 106 -4.42 -7.12 11.66
C PHE A 106 -3.85 -5.98 12.51
N PRO A 107 -2.83 -5.25 12.01
CA PRO A 107 -2.34 -4.05 12.67
C PRO A 107 -3.30 -2.87 12.48
N LYS A 108 -3.33 -1.96 13.46
CA LYS A 108 -4.01 -0.67 13.35
C LYS A 108 -3.49 0.07 12.11
N SER A 109 -4.35 0.33 11.13
CA SER A 109 -3.96 0.85 9.82
C SER A 109 -5.15 1.26 8.94
N MET A 110 -4.84 1.91 7.81
CA MET A 110 -5.71 1.90 6.65
C MET A 110 -5.21 0.88 5.65
N GLU A 111 -6.05 -0.05 5.23
CA GLU A 111 -5.70 -1.01 4.19
C GLU A 111 -6.19 -0.52 2.83
N VAL A 112 -5.28 -0.50 1.86
CA VAL A 112 -5.57 -0.40 0.43
C VAL A 112 -5.63 -1.83 -0.10
N GLN A 113 -6.86 -2.28 -0.32
CA GLN A 113 -7.21 -3.66 -0.63
C GLN A 113 -6.60 -4.11 -1.97
N MET A 114 -6.18 -5.37 -2.05
CA MET A 114 -5.74 -6.02 -3.30
C MET A 114 -6.54 -7.27 -3.66
N GLN A 115 -7.64 -7.54 -2.94
CA GLN A 115 -8.64 -8.55 -3.26
C GLN A 115 -9.04 -8.43 -4.74
N HIS A 116 -8.97 -9.55 -5.45
CA HIS A 116 -9.34 -9.61 -6.85
C HIS A 116 -10.78 -9.13 -7.07
N LYS A 117 -10.94 -8.19 -8.01
CA LYS A 117 -12.12 -7.37 -8.37
C LYS A 117 -12.44 -6.20 -7.45
N ASP A 118 -11.70 -6.06 -6.35
CA ASP A 118 -11.93 -5.05 -5.31
C ASP A 118 -10.66 -4.21 -5.04
N ALA A 119 -9.68 -4.22 -5.96
CA ALA A 119 -8.41 -3.55 -5.76
C ALA A 119 -8.56 -2.03 -5.60
N GLY A 120 -8.04 -1.50 -4.49
CA GLY A 120 -8.12 -0.08 -4.13
C GLY A 120 -9.32 0.28 -3.24
N ASP A 121 -10.13 -0.68 -2.83
CA ASP A 121 -11.05 -0.48 -1.70
C ASP A 121 -10.26 -0.06 -0.46
N PHE A 122 -10.91 0.75 0.39
CA PHE A 122 -10.36 1.01 1.72
C PHE A 122 -10.98 0.08 2.74
N TRP A 123 -10.14 -0.52 3.58
CA TRP A 123 -10.58 -1.16 4.82
C TRP A 123 -10.07 -0.38 6.03
N CYS A 124 -11.01 0.02 6.87
CA CYS A 124 -10.77 0.72 8.11
C CYS A 124 -10.40 -0.31 9.21
N ILE A 125 -9.19 -0.22 9.76
CA ILE A 125 -8.69 -1.15 10.80
C ILE A 125 -8.20 -0.33 11.99
N GLU A 126 -9.10 -0.07 12.94
CA GLU A 126 -8.88 0.85 14.08
C GLU A 126 -8.44 2.27 13.67
N GLU A 127 -8.47 2.58 12.38
CA GLU A 127 -8.34 3.90 11.76
C GLU A 127 -9.54 4.13 10.85
N ASP A 128 -9.88 5.39 10.58
CA ASP A 128 -10.99 5.76 9.71
C ASP A 128 -10.55 6.73 8.61
N ILE A 129 -11.36 6.81 7.56
CA ILE A 129 -11.19 7.74 6.43
C ILE A 129 -12.55 8.13 5.86
N THR A 130 -12.63 9.35 5.32
CA THR A 130 -13.83 9.84 4.62
C THR A 130 -13.59 9.85 3.12
N VAL A 131 -14.57 9.38 2.35
CA VAL A 131 -14.60 9.53 0.89
C VAL A 131 -15.90 10.22 0.47
N PRO A 132 -16.01 10.76 -0.76
CA PRO A 132 -17.31 11.18 -1.29
C PRO A 132 -18.28 9.99 -1.37
N ASP A 133 -19.57 10.26 -1.14
CA ASP A 133 -20.66 9.27 -1.23
C ASP A 133 -20.55 8.07 -0.28
N MET A 134 -20.20 8.34 0.99
CA MET A 134 -19.99 7.30 2.01
C MET A 134 -21.19 6.34 2.18
N VAL A 135 -22.43 6.83 2.10
CA VAL A 135 -23.60 5.96 2.35
C VAL A 135 -23.72 4.87 1.28
N ASN A 136 -23.50 5.21 0.01
CA ASN A 136 -23.52 4.20 -1.05
C ASN A 136 -22.27 3.31 -1.02
N ARG A 137 -21.11 3.87 -0.61
CA ARG A 137 -19.82 3.15 -0.67
C ARG A 137 -19.51 2.31 0.57
N ARG A 138 -20.08 2.63 1.72
CA ARG A 138 -19.87 1.97 3.02
C ARG A 138 -21.16 1.42 3.64
N GLY A 139 -22.33 1.82 3.17
CA GLY A 139 -23.65 1.42 3.70
C GLY A 139 -24.24 2.43 4.70
N PRO A 140 -25.30 2.05 5.44
CA PRO A 140 -25.98 2.93 6.39
C PRO A 140 -25.05 3.41 7.52
N LYS A 141 -25.15 4.70 7.87
CA LYS A 141 -24.19 5.39 8.75
C LYS A 141 -24.14 4.82 10.16
N GLU A 142 -25.27 4.38 10.69
CA GLU A 142 -25.43 3.75 12.01
C GLU A 142 -24.59 2.48 12.18
N ASN A 143 -24.20 1.85 11.07
CA ASN A 143 -23.42 0.62 11.05
C ASN A 143 -21.93 0.84 10.77
N TRP A 144 -21.49 2.08 10.53
CA TRP A 144 -20.08 2.37 10.32
C TRP A 144 -19.26 2.15 11.59
N GLY A 145 -17.99 1.83 11.39
CA GLY A 145 -17.02 1.69 12.46
C GLY A 145 -15.70 1.15 11.92
N ILE A 146 -14.74 0.97 12.82
CA ILE A 146 -13.34 0.66 12.49
C ILE A 146 -12.90 -0.71 13.04
N ASN A 147 -13.80 -1.44 13.71
CA ASN A 147 -13.52 -2.72 14.33
C ASN A 147 -14.74 -3.64 14.38
N GLY A 148 -14.53 -4.86 14.88
CA GLY A 148 -15.63 -5.82 15.11
C GLY A 148 -16.43 -6.12 13.85
N ASP A 149 -17.74 -6.20 14.00
CA ASP A 149 -18.72 -6.51 12.95
C ASP A 149 -19.22 -5.27 12.17
N LYS A 150 -18.61 -4.10 12.40
CA LYS A 150 -19.00 -2.85 11.73
C LYS A 150 -18.69 -2.86 10.24
N LEU A 151 -19.37 -1.98 9.51
CA LEU A 151 -19.08 -1.71 8.11
C LEU A 151 -17.76 -0.93 8.01
N ARG A 152 -16.66 -1.67 7.80
CA ARG A 152 -15.28 -1.16 7.71
C ARG A 152 -14.80 -0.96 6.28
N ARG A 153 -15.39 -1.68 5.32
CA ARG A 153 -15.08 -1.62 3.89
C ARG A 153 -15.72 -0.40 3.26
N ILE A 154 -14.95 0.34 2.49
CA ILE A 154 -15.40 1.45 1.63
C ILE A 154 -15.02 1.08 0.20
N LYS A 155 -16.05 0.80 -0.61
CA LYS A 155 -15.88 0.41 -2.02
C LYS A 155 -15.16 1.47 -2.82
N ASN A 156 -14.29 1.09 -3.75
CA ASN A 156 -13.61 1.99 -4.68
C ASN A 156 -14.57 2.51 -5.77
N LEU A 157 -14.06 3.30 -6.73
CA LEU A 157 -14.85 3.97 -7.77
C LEU A 157 -15.03 3.14 -9.07
N THR A 158 -14.46 1.94 -9.14
CA THR A 158 -14.32 1.16 -10.38
C THR A 158 -14.58 -0.33 -10.14
N ASP A 159 -15.10 -1.02 -11.17
CA ASP A 159 -15.32 -2.49 -11.13
C ASP A 159 -14.28 -3.29 -11.95
N ASP A 160 -13.54 -2.63 -12.86
CA ASP A 160 -12.66 -3.30 -13.85
C ASP A 160 -11.30 -2.59 -14.02
N SER A 161 -10.75 -2.00 -12.96
CA SER A 161 -9.44 -1.33 -13.03
C SER A 161 -8.25 -2.30 -13.06
N GLU A 162 -8.46 -3.57 -12.72
CA GLU A 162 -7.46 -4.63 -12.73
C GLU A 162 -7.30 -5.28 -14.11
N LYS A 163 -6.10 -5.77 -14.38
CA LYS A 163 -5.84 -6.66 -15.51
C LYS A 163 -6.29 -8.09 -15.21
N PRO A 164 -6.43 -8.94 -16.25
CA PRO A 164 -6.73 -10.36 -16.06
C PRO A 164 -5.79 -11.06 -15.06
N ALA A 165 -6.29 -12.11 -14.43
CA ALA A 165 -5.51 -12.90 -13.48
C ALA A 165 -4.20 -13.42 -14.11
N GLY A 166 -3.10 -13.37 -13.33
CA GLY A 166 -1.76 -13.70 -13.80
C GLY A 166 -0.99 -12.52 -14.43
N GLU A 167 -1.68 -11.46 -14.84
CA GLU A 167 -1.03 -10.26 -15.37
C GLU A 167 -0.56 -9.30 -14.27
N TRP A 168 0.44 -8.48 -14.62
CA TRP A 168 1.00 -7.48 -13.73
C TRP A 168 0.13 -6.22 -13.65
N ASN A 169 -0.43 -5.99 -12.47
CA ASN A 169 -1.08 -4.75 -12.08
C ASN A 169 -0.05 -3.74 -11.56
N THR A 170 -0.33 -2.46 -11.77
CA THR A 170 0.40 -1.36 -11.12
C THR A 170 -0.56 -0.61 -10.22
N MET A 171 -0.27 -0.57 -8.93
CA MET A 171 -0.99 0.25 -7.95
C MET A 171 -0.10 1.40 -7.51
N ILE A 172 -0.65 2.60 -7.48
CA ILE A 172 0.00 3.80 -6.95
C ILE A 172 -0.80 4.26 -5.75
N ILE A 173 -0.15 4.41 -4.60
CA ILE A 173 -0.75 4.92 -3.37
C ILE A 173 0.00 6.19 -2.99
N GLN A 174 -0.70 7.33 -2.91
CA GLN A 174 -0.16 8.56 -2.39
C GLN A 174 -0.75 8.85 -1.03
N CYS A 175 0.10 8.93 -0.02
CA CYS A 175 -0.25 9.38 1.32
C CYS A 175 0.34 10.77 1.53
N LEU A 176 -0.48 11.81 1.72
CA LEU A 176 -0.03 13.17 2.02
C LEU A 176 -0.87 13.75 3.15
N ASN A 177 -0.23 14.10 4.27
CA ASN A 177 -0.91 14.46 5.51
C ASN A 177 -1.94 13.38 5.88
N ASN A 178 -3.22 13.74 5.96
CA ASN A 178 -4.34 12.85 6.28
C ASN A 178 -5.17 12.46 5.03
N GLU A 179 -4.56 12.49 3.84
CA GLU A 179 -5.19 12.09 2.59
C GLU A 179 -4.49 10.88 1.98
N ILE A 180 -5.29 10.00 1.38
CA ILE A 180 -4.83 8.82 0.64
C ILE A 180 -5.50 8.80 -0.73
N LYS A 181 -4.69 8.82 -1.80
CA LYS A 181 -5.15 8.60 -3.18
C LYS A 181 -4.60 7.29 -3.72
N VAL A 182 -5.43 6.56 -4.46
CA VAL A 182 -5.11 5.24 -5.01
C VAL A 182 -5.45 5.20 -6.48
N TRP A 183 -4.49 4.74 -7.28
CA TRP A 183 -4.69 4.40 -8.69
C TRP A 183 -4.36 2.94 -8.92
N VAL A 184 -5.12 2.29 -9.80
CA VAL A 184 -4.83 0.95 -10.32
C VAL A 184 -4.76 1.05 -11.84
N ASN A 185 -3.64 0.61 -12.41
CA ASN A 185 -3.33 0.67 -13.84
C ASN A 185 -3.57 2.04 -14.50
N GLY A 186 -3.30 3.12 -13.75
CA GLY A 186 -3.44 4.50 -14.22
C GLY A 186 -4.84 5.12 -14.02
N ILE A 187 -5.82 4.33 -13.56
CA ILE A 187 -7.18 4.78 -13.26
C ILE A 187 -7.25 5.17 -11.78
N LEU A 188 -7.76 6.36 -11.46
CA LEU A 188 -8.02 6.76 -10.08
C LEU A 188 -9.18 5.92 -9.53
N VAL A 189 -8.90 5.08 -8.55
CA VAL A 189 -9.90 4.17 -7.96
C VAL A 189 -10.39 4.66 -6.60
N ASN A 190 -9.58 5.43 -5.86
CA ASN A 190 -10.01 5.93 -4.56
C ASN A 190 -9.29 7.23 -4.17
N HIS A 191 -10.00 8.10 -3.46
CA HIS A 191 -9.43 9.28 -2.80
C HIS A 191 -10.18 9.49 -1.50
N GLY A 192 -9.48 9.31 -0.39
CA GLY A 192 -9.98 9.57 0.94
C GLY A 192 -9.25 10.73 1.60
N THR A 193 -9.98 11.44 2.44
CA THR A 193 -9.53 12.57 3.25
C THR A 193 -9.92 12.35 4.71
N ASN A 194 -9.44 13.20 5.60
CA ASN A 194 -9.68 13.09 7.03
C ASN A 194 -9.29 11.71 7.59
N CYS A 195 -8.22 11.11 7.05
CA CYS A 195 -7.68 9.90 7.63
C CYS A 195 -7.23 10.19 9.07
N THR A 196 -7.58 9.32 10.01
CA THR A 196 -7.22 9.48 11.42
C THR A 196 -5.73 9.28 11.69
N ALA A 197 -5.01 8.71 10.71
CA ALA A 197 -3.56 8.60 10.71
C ALA A 197 -2.94 9.38 9.54
N SER A 198 -1.70 9.85 9.74
CA SER A 198 -0.90 10.57 8.71
C SER A 198 0.51 10.02 8.54
N SER A 199 0.88 9.04 9.36
CA SER A 199 2.18 8.38 9.32
C SER A 199 2.09 7.01 9.96
N GLY A 200 2.94 6.08 9.52
CA GLY A 200 3.10 4.77 10.15
C GLY A 200 3.97 3.89 9.27
N GLN A 201 4.08 2.62 9.64
CA GLN A 201 4.76 1.62 8.84
C GLN A 201 3.90 1.27 7.60
N ILE A 202 4.52 0.56 6.65
CA ILE A 202 3.82 -0.07 5.53
C ILE A 202 3.86 -1.57 5.78
N ALA A 203 2.74 -2.26 5.60
CA ALA A 203 2.69 -3.71 5.70
C ALA A 203 2.11 -4.36 4.43
N LEU A 204 2.68 -5.52 4.09
CA LEU A 204 2.18 -6.41 3.04
C LEU A 204 1.47 -7.59 3.70
N GLN A 205 0.32 -7.95 3.16
CA GLN A 205 -0.52 -8.99 3.75
C GLN A 205 -0.26 -10.38 3.15
N ALA A 206 -0.36 -11.41 3.98
CA ALA A 206 -0.62 -12.78 3.56
C ALA A 206 -2.06 -13.15 3.94
N GLU A 207 -2.94 -13.34 2.95
CA GLU A 207 -4.34 -13.73 3.18
C GLU A 207 -4.90 -14.63 2.06
N GLY A 208 -4.56 -15.92 2.10
CA GLY A 208 -5.21 -16.97 1.32
C GLY A 208 -4.83 -17.09 -0.16
N SER A 209 -4.07 -16.17 -0.73
CA SER A 209 -3.59 -16.29 -2.12
C SER A 209 -2.15 -15.84 -2.31
N GLU A 210 -1.44 -16.49 -3.24
CA GLU A 210 -0.06 -16.16 -3.55
C GLU A 210 0.03 -14.92 -4.43
N VAL A 211 0.81 -13.93 -3.99
CA VAL A 211 1.04 -12.67 -4.69
C VAL A 211 2.53 -12.43 -4.85
N GLU A 212 2.95 -12.13 -6.08
CA GLU A 212 4.31 -11.71 -6.40
C GLU A 212 4.39 -10.20 -6.53
N PHE A 213 5.42 -9.59 -5.94
CA PHE A 213 5.72 -8.17 -6.01
C PHE A 213 7.05 -7.97 -6.73
N LYS A 214 7.01 -7.36 -7.91
CA LYS A 214 8.23 -7.02 -8.69
C LYS A 214 8.75 -5.61 -8.41
N GLN A 215 7.94 -4.76 -7.79
CA GLN A 215 8.29 -3.36 -7.52
C GLN A 215 7.55 -2.89 -6.26
N LEU A 216 8.29 -2.25 -5.35
CA LEU A 216 7.80 -1.64 -4.12
C LEU A 216 8.58 -0.34 -3.89
N ASP A 217 8.30 0.68 -4.69
CA ASP A 217 9.12 1.89 -4.70
C ASP A 217 8.45 3.05 -3.99
N LEU A 218 9.18 3.66 -3.06
CA LEU A 218 8.72 4.76 -2.25
C LEU A 218 9.46 6.05 -2.64
N ASN A 219 8.67 7.09 -2.96
CA ASN A 219 9.16 8.42 -3.29
C ASN A 219 8.53 9.44 -2.34
N PRO A 220 9.30 10.32 -1.68
CA PRO A 220 8.73 11.44 -0.94
C PRO A 220 7.94 12.36 -1.85
N ILE A 221 6.78 12.84 -1.39
CA ILE A 221 5.94 13.81 -2.13
C ILE A 221 5.67 15.06 -1.29
N LYS A 222 5.44 16.18 -1.98
CA LYS A 222 5.05 17.46 -1.37
C LYS A 222 3.65 17.92 -1.80
N ALA A 223 3.07 17.25 -2.79
CA ALA A 223 1.75 17.50 -3.33
C ALA A 223 1.17 16.19 -3.85
N LEU A 224 -0.15 16.07 -3.82
CA LEU A 224 -0.86 14.98 -4.49
C LEU A 224 -0.83 15.22 -6.01
N SER A 225 -0.82 14.14 -6.77
CA SER A 225 -1.06 14.20 -8.21
C SER A 225 -2.46 14.76 -8.48
N ARG A 226 -2.55 15.53 -9.57
CA ARG A 226 -3.82 16.04 -10.09
C ARG A 226 -4.66 14.91 -10.62
#